data_AF-A0A1L3KPQ2-F1
#
_entry.id   AF-A0A1L3KPQ2-F1
#
_cell.length_a   1.000
_cell.length_b   1.000
_cell.length_c   1.000
_cell.angle_alpha   90.00
_cell.angle_beta   90.00
_cell.angle_gamma   90.00
#
_symmetry.space_group_name_H-M   'P 1'
#
loop_
_entity.id
_entity.type
_entity.pdbx_description
1 polymer ?
#
loop_
_entity_poly.entity_id
_entity_poly.type
_entity_poly.pdbx_seq_one_letter_code
_entity_poly.pdbx_strand_id
1 'polypeptide(L)'
;MKTFIVLSAFVLAVVLADTTKSSWNRVHKACQAKPGVFVDDAIFEKLKRNEKVTLPANFGVHAHCMLEGFGIQNSQGAIQQNGIKKAVQESVSDPAKANQIVSACSVSKSSKEETALGIFNCFGKNSVDIGQF
;
A
#
# COMPACT_ATOMS: atom_id res chain seq x y z
N MET A 1 -52.74 12.97 30.83
CA MET A 1 -52.28 12.40 29.55
C MET A 1 -51.75 13.53 28.69
N LYS A 2 -50.43 13.66 28.51
CA LYS A 2 -49.80 14.49 27.48
C LYS A 2 -48.40 13.92 27.25
N THR A 3 -48.27 13.20 26.15
CA THR A 3 -47.16 12.33 25.77
C THR A 3 -45.94 13.18 25.37
N PHE A 4 -44.79 12.93 26.00
CA PHE A 4 -43.50 13.39 25.52
C PHE A 4 -43.11 12.53 24.31
N ILE A 5 -42.99 13.14 23.12
CA ILE A 5 -42.41 12.50 21.94
C ILE A 5 -41.06 13.17 21.70
N VAL A 6 -40.01 12.55 22.23
CA VAL A 6 -38.62 12.86 21.89
C VAL A 6 -38.28 12.05 20.65
N LEU A 7 -38.43 12.67 19.47
CA LEU A 7 -38.03 12.07 18.20
C LEU A 7 -36.50 12.21 18.07
N SER A 8 -35.76 11.24 18.61
CA SER A 8 -34.31 11.15 18.44
C SER A 8 -34.01 10.62 17.02
N ALA A 9 -33.59 11.51 16.14
CA ALA A 9 -33.07 11.15 14.83
C ALA A 9 -31.61 10.68 14.98
N PHE A 10 -31.40 9.36 14.98
CA PHE A 10 -30.07 8.77 14.82
C PHE A 10 -29.60 9.01 13.37
N VAL A 11 -28.83 10.06 13.16
CA VAL A 11 -28.07 10.25 11.91
C VAL A 11 -26.92 9.26 11.94
N LEU A 12 -27.08 8.12 11.26
CA LEU A 12 -26.00 7.19 10.97
C LEU A 12 -25.05 7.87 9.99
N ALA A 13 -24.02 8.54 10.52
CA ALA A 13 -22.87 8.93 9.72
C ALA A 13 -22.15 7.66 9.26
N VAL A 14 -22.43 7.22 8.04
CA VAL A 14 -21.65 6.17 7.38
C VAL A 14 -20.28 6.77 7.07
N VAL A 15 -19.35 6.63 8.01
CA VAL A 15 -17.93 6.84 7.74
C VAL A 15 -17.53 5.72 6.76
N LEU A 16 -17.36 6.05 5.48
CA LEU A 16 -16.75 5.16 4.50
C LEU A 16 -15.29 4.94 4.93
N ALA A 17 -15.07 3.95 5.80
CA ALA A 17 -13.74 3.46 6.09
C ALA A 17 -13.21 2.79 4.81
N ASP A 18 -12.37 3.52 4.08
CA ASP A 18 -11.67 2.98 2.91
C ASP A 18 -10.74 1.87 3.39
N THR A 19 -11.06 0.62 3.08
CA THR A 19 -10.22 -0.54 3.43
C THR A 19 -8.85 -0.46 2.75
N THR A 20 -7.84 -1.14 3.29
CA THR A 20 -6.50 -1.26 2.66
C THR A 20 -6.60 -1.80 1.23
N LYS A 21 -7.46 -2.80 1.01
CA LYS A 21 -7.73 -3.41 -0.31
C LYS A 21 -8.41 -2.45 -1.30
N SER A 22 -9.35 -1.61 -0.86
CA SER A 22 -9.97 -0.62 -1.75
C SER A 22 -8.97 0.47 -2.14
N SER A 23 -8.08 0.86 -1.21
CA SER A 23 -6.97 1.77 -1.49
C SER A 23 -5.97 1.18 -2.49
N TRP A 24 -5.60 -0.08 -2.35
CA TRP A 24 -4.74 -0.78 -3.32
C TRP A 24 -5.31 -0.79 -4.73
N ASN A 25 -6.55 -1.26 -4.90
CA ASN A 25 -7.16 -1.34 -6.22
C ASN A 25 -7.27 0.02 -6.91
N ARG A 26 -7.51 1.09 -6.15
CA ARG A 26 -7.54 2.46 -6.67
C ARG A 26 -6.17 2.90 -7.19
N VAL A 27 -5.12 2.73 -6.38
CA VAL A 27 -3.75 3.11 -6.76
C VAL A 27 -3.28 2.25 -7.94
N HIS A 28 -3.53 0.95 -7.91
CA HIS A 28 -3.21 0.01 -8.98
C HIS A 28 -3.84 0.44 -10.31
N LYS A 29 -5.16 0.70 -10.33
CA LYS A 29 -5.85 1.18 -11.54
C LYS A 29 -5.26 2.50 -12.06
N ALA A 30 -4.91 3.42 -11.17
CA ALA A 30 -4.28 4.69 -11.56
C ALA A 30 -2.89 4.46 -12.18
N CYS A 31 -2.11 3.50 -11.68
CA CYS A 31 -0.82 3.12 -12.25
C CYS A 31 -0.97 2.38 -13.58
N GLN A 32 -1.94 1.47 -13.70
CA GLN A 32 -2.24 0.76 -14.95
C GLN A 32 -2.64 1.69 -16.10
N ALA A 33 -3.27 2.83 -15.80
CA ALA A 33 -3.68 3.81 -16.81
C ALA A 33 -2.52 4.65 -17.39
N LYS A 34 -1.32 4.62 -16.77
CA LYS A 34 -0.16 5.40 -17.22
C LYS A 34 0.63 4.65 -18.30
N PRO A 35 0.89 5.26 -19.47
CA PRO A 35 1.78 4.68 -20.47
C PRO A 35 3.16 4.34 -19.89
N GLY A 36 3.70 3.17 -20.21
CA GLY A 36 5.00 2.70 -19.70
C GLY A 36 4.96 2.13 -18.27
N VAL A 37 3.86 2.27 -17.53
CA VAL A 37 3.68 1.75 -16.16
C VAL A 37 2.81 0.49 -16.15
N PHE A 38 2.02 0.24 -17.20
CA PHE A 38 1.13 -0.91 -17.30
C PHE A 38 1.86 -2.25 -17.15
N VAL A 39 1.35 -3.14 -16.30
CA VAL A 39 1.85 -4.52 -16.13
C VAL A 39 0.66 -5.46 -16.19
N ASP A 40 0.76 -6.57 -16.92
CA ASP A 40 -0.35 -7.53 -17.01
C ASP A 40 -0.79 -8.03 -15.62
N ASP A 41 -2.09 -7.93 -15.31
CA ASP A 41 -2.66 -8.36 -14.04
C ASP A 41 -2.37 -9.84 -13.72
N ALA A 42 -2.20 -10.68 -14.75
CA ALA A 42 -1.81 -12.08 -14.58
C ALA A 42 -0.45 -12.25 -13.87
N ILE A 43 0.46 -11.28 -13.95
CA ILE A 43 1.72 -11.27 -13.20
C ILE A 43 1.46 -11.17 -11.71
N PHE A 44 0.60 -10.24 -11.28
CA PHE A 44 0.28 -10.04 -9.87
C PHE A 44 -0.47 -11.23 -9.29
N GLU A 45 -1.40 -11.82 -10.05
CA GLU A 45 -2.13 -13.01 -9.62
C GLU A 45 -1.21 -14.22 -9.41
N LYS A 46 -0.19 -14.40 -10.26
CA LYS A 46 0.84 -15.42 -10.05
C LYS A 46 1.71 -15.12 -8.82
N LEU A 47 2.09 -13.87 -8.60
CA LEU A 47 2.86 -13.46 -7.41
C LEU A 47 2.09 -13.72 -6.11
N LYS A 48 0.79 -13.42 -6.06
CA LYS A 48 -0.08 -13.73 -4.91
C LYS A 48 -0.13 -15.22 -4.59
N ARG A 49 -0.05 -16.08 -5.61
CA ARG A 49 0.01 -17.55 -5.47
C ARG A 49 1.41 -18.10 -5.19
N ASN A 50 2.41 -17.22 -4.98
CA ASN A 50 3.81 -17.59 -4.81
C ASN A 50 4.39 -18.40 -5.98
N GLU A 51 3.86 -18.21 -7.19
CA GLU A 51 4.42 -18.83 -8.39
C GLU A 51 5.73 -18.14 -8.82
N LYS A 52 6.61 -18.88 -9.50
CA LYS A 52 7.79 -18.30 -10.14
C LYS A 52 7.36 -17.54 -11.39
N VAL A 53 7.69 -16.25 -11.45
CA VAL A 53 7.34 -15.38 -12.58
C VAL A 53 8.56 -14.60 -13.03
N THR A 54 8.77 -14.52 -14.35
CA THR A 54 9.71 -13.55 -14.93
C THR A 54 9.04 -12.19 -14.94
N LEU A 55 9.54 -11.26 -14.13
CA LEU A 55 9.00 -9.91 -14.06
C LEU A 55 9.31 -9.14 -15.36
N PRO A 56 8.33 -8.41 -15.93
CA PRO A 56 8.60 -7.57 -17.09
C PRO A 56 9.54 -6.41 -16.71
N ALA A 57 10.25 -5.87 -17.70
CA ALA A 57 11.26 -4.82 -17.47
C ALA A 57 10.70 -3.57 -16.78
N ASN A 58 9.42 -3.25 -16.99
CA ASN A 58 8.76 -2.10 -16.39
C ASN A 58 8.08 -2.41 -15.03
N PHE A 59 8.24 -3.61 -14.48
CA PHE A 59 7.65 -3.96 -13.18
C PHE A 59 8.13 -3.04 -12.06
N GLY A 60 9.41 -2.66 -12.07
CA GLY A 60 9.95 -1.69 -11.11
C GLY A 60 9.35 -0.29 -11.24
N VAL A 61 8.99 0.13 -12.46
CA VAL A 61 8.30 1.41 -12.73
C VAL A 61 6.89 1.37 -12.15
N HIS A 62 6.19 0.25 -12.33
CA HIS A 62 4.87 0.03 -11.72
C HIS A 62 4.95 0.03 -10.19
N ALA A 63 5.90 -0.70 -9.62
CA ALA A 63 6.12 -0.73 -8.17
C ALA A 63 6.38 0.67 -7.60
N HIS A 64 7.20 1.48 -8.29
CA HIS A 64 7.43 2.85 -7.88
C HIS A 64 6.15 3.69 -7.92
N CYS A 65 5.36 3.60 -8.99
CA CYS A 65 4.07 4.29 -9.08
C CYS A 65 3.12 3.93 -7.92
N MET A 66 3.08 2.65 -7.52
CA MET A 66 2.27 2.21 -6.39
C MET A 66 2.71 2.87 -5.09
N LEU A 67 4.01 2.82 -4.76
CA LEU A 67 4.52 3.43 -3.53
C LEU A 67 4.43 4.95 -3.52
N GLU A 68 4.50 5.60 -4.68
CA GLU A 68 4.18 7.02 -4.82
C GLU A 68 2.71 7.29 -4.48
N GLY A 69 1.78 6.49 -5.02
CA GLY A 69 0.34 6.61 -4.73
C GLY A 69 -0.02 6.37 -3.25
N PHE A 70 0.80 5.62 -2.53
CA PHE A 70 0.67 5.42 -1.08
C PHE A 70 1.44 6.44 -0.23
N GLY A 71 2.19 7.35 -0.86
CA GLY A 71 3.03 8.32 -0.14
C GLY A 71 4.18 7.67 0.63
N ILE A 72 4.65 6.50 0.18
CA ILE A 72 5.80 5.76 0.73
C ILE A 72 7.10 6.17 0.03
N GLN A 73 7.02 6.53 -1.26
CA GLN A 73 8.08 7.22 -1.99
C GLN A 73 7.52 8.52 -2.59
N ASN A 74 8.38 9.49 -2.88
CA ASN A 74 8.03 10.62 -3.74
C ASN A 74 8.42 10.34 -5.20
N SER A 75 8.10 11.25 -6.12
CA SER A 75 8.36 11.08 -7.56
C SER A 75 9.85 10.94 -7.96
N GLN A 76 10.76 11.36 -7.08
CA GLN A 76 12.21 11.19 -7.24
C GLN A 76 12.73 9.87 -6.66
N GLY A 77 11.87 9.09 -5.99
CA GLY A 77 12.24 7.82 -5.36
C GLY A 77 12.70 7.93 -3.91
N ALA A 78 12.73 9.13 -3.32
CA ALA A 78 13.11 9.29 -1.93
C ALA A 78 12.00 8.73 -1.02
N ILE A 79 12.44 7.90 -0.07
CA ILE A 79 11.56 7.25 0.90
C ILE A 79 10.92 8.28 1.82
N GLN A 80 9.60 8.22 1.93
CA GLN A 80 8.81 9.02 2.84
C GLN A 80 8.59 8.22 4.13
N GLN A 81 9.38 8.54 5.16
CA GLN A 81 9.38 7.80 6.43
C GLN A 81 7.97 7.69 7.07
N ASN A 82 7.16 8.75 6.96
CA ASN A 82 5.79 8.74 7.48
C ASN A 82 4.90 7.71 6.75
N GLY A 83 5.09 7.51 5.45
CA GLY A 83 4.36 6.52 4.67
C GLY A 83 4.71 5.09 5.11
N ILE A 84 5.99 4.78 5.28
CA ILE A 84 6.43 3.47 5.80
C ILE A 84 5.88 3.25 7.22
N LYS A 85 6.03 4.23 8.10
CA LYS A 85 5.53 4.14 9.48
C LYS A 85 4.04 3.85 9.51
N LYS A 86 3.25 4.58 8.73
CA LYS A 86 1.79 4.38 8.64
C LYS A 86 1.47 2.94 8.19
N ALA A 87 2.05 2.49 7.07
CA ALA A 87 1.81 1.14 6.54
C ALA A 87 2.15 0.04 7.57
N VAL A 88 3.29 0.16 8.25
CA VAL A 88 3.70 -0.81 9.26
C VAL A 88 2.76 -0.80 10.46
N GLN A 89 2.35 0.36 10.95
CA GLN A 89 1.46 0.48 12.11
C GLN A 89 0.04 -0.03 11.83
N GLU A 90 -0.42 0.02 10.58
CA GLU A 90 -1.69 -0.58 10.17
C GLU A 90 -1.66 -2.12 10.22
N SER A 91 -0.46 -2.72 10.12
CA SER A 91 -0.28 -4.19 10.12
C SER A 91 0.29 -4.76 11.42
N VAL A 92 0.98 -3.94 12.22
CA VAL A 92 1.78 -4.39 13.37
C VAL A 92 1.47 -3.53 14.59
N SER A 93 0.79 -4.12 15.59
CA SER A 93 0.40 -3.43 16.81
C SER A 93 1.53 -3.27 17.83
N ASP A 94 2.54 -4.15 17.82
CA ASP A 94 3.69 -4.06 18.71
C ASP A 94 4.60 -2.88 18.30
N PRO A 95 4.78 -1.85 19.14
CA PRO A 95 5.54 -0.66 18.77
C PRO A 95 7.04 -0.93 18.55
N ALA A 96 7.64 -1.86 19.30
CA ALA A 96 9.05 -2.18 19.15
C ALA A 96 9.31 -2.92 17.84
N LYS A 97 8.46 -3.90 17.51
CA LYS A 97 8.48 -4.62 16.23
C LYS A 97 8.20 -3.66 15.07
N ALA A 98 7.22 -2.76 15.21
CA ALA A 98 6.92 -1.77 14.18
C ALA A 98 8.14 -0.87 13.90
N ASN A 99 8.80 -0.35 14.94
CA ASN A 99 10.00 0.47 14.76
C ASN A 99 11.15 -0.30 14.09
N GLN A 100 11.34 -1.58 14.43
CA GLN A 100 12.32 -2.44 13.78
C GLN A 100 12.02 -2.58 12.28
N ILE A 101 10.76 -2.84 11.91
CA ILE A 101 10.36 -3.00 10.51
C ILE A 101 10.51 -1.68 9.74
N VAL A 102 10.11 -0.55 10.33
CA VAL A 102 10.29 0.77 9.71
C VAL A 102 11.77 1.00 9.39
N SER A 103 12.67 0.75 10.34
CA SER A 103 14.11 0.88 10.12
C SER A 103 14.60 -0.07 9.02
N ALA A 104 14.17 -1.34 9.05
CA ALA A 104 14.61 -2.36 8.10
C ALA A 104 14.11 -2.13 6.65
N CYS A 105 12.91 -1.57 6.47
CA CYS A 105 12.31 -1.34 5.16
C CYS A 105 12.65 0.04 4.57
N SER A 106 13.26 0.94 5.36
CA SER A 106 13.67 2.28 4.95
C SER A 106 15.05 2.33 4.28
N VAL A 107 15.30 1.47 3.29
CA VAL A 107 16.61 1.34 2.63
C VAL A 107 16.55 1.77 1.17
N SER A 108 17.16 2.93 0.87
CA SER A 108 17.35 3.41 -0.50
C SER A 108 18.27 2.48 -1.31
N LYS A 109 18.00 2.35 -2.61
CA LYS A 109 18.78 1.59 -3.59
C LYS A 109 19.30 2.50 -4.70
N SER A 110 19.96 1.92 -5.71
CA SER A 110 20.58 2.65 -6.82
C SER A 110 19.58 3.41 -7.69
N SER A 111 18.34 2.95 -7.76
CA SER A 111 17.26 3.63 -8.47
C SER A 111 15.96 3.69 -7.65
N LYS A 112 15.03 4.53 -8.09
CA LYS A 112 13.70 4.65 -7.48
C LYS A 112 12.89 3.36 -7.64
N GLU A 113 13.04 2.68 -8.77
CA GLU A 113 12.42 1.40 -9.08
C GLU A 113 12.97 0.28 -8.20
N GLU A 114 14.29 0.18 -8.06
CA GLU A 114 14.93 -0.81 -7.18
C GLU A 114 14.60 -0.57 -5.72
N THR A 115 14.51 0.71 -5.32
CA THR A 115 14.06 1.08 -3.97
C THR A 115 12.62 0.61 -3.75
N ALA A 116 11.75 0.80 -4.74
CA ALA A 116 10.36 0.36 -4.64
C ALA A 116 10.24 -1.16 -4.48
N LEU A 117 10.95 -1.92 -5.31
CA LEU A 117 10.99 -3.38 -5.21
C LEU A 117 11.58 -3.85 -3.88
N GLY A 118 12.60 -3.15 -3.38
CA GLY A 118 13.19 -3.40 -2.07
C GLY A 118 12.16 -3.25 -0.93
N ILE A 119 11.37 -2.17 -0.96
CA ILE A 119 10.31 -1.92 0.03
C ILE A 119 9.22 -2.99 -0.06
N PHE A 120 8.71 -3.31 -1.24
CA PHE A 120 7.69 -4.36 -1.42
C PHE A 120 8.15 -5.72 -0.90
N ASN A 121 9.40 -6.11 -1.22
CA ASN A 121 9.99 -7.34 -0.71
C ASN A 121 10.12 -7.32 0.82
N CYS A 122 10.53 -6.18 1.39
CA CYS A 122 10.64 -6.03 2.85
C CYS A 122 9.27 -6.13 3.53
N PHE A 123 8.24 -5.50 2.97
CA PHE A 123 6.86 -5.59 3.46
C PHE A 123 6.34 -7.02 3.40
N GLY A 124 6.56 -7.73 2.29
CA GLY A 124 6.18 -9.13 2.16
C GLY A 124 6.83 -10.03 3.21
N LYS A 125 8.14 -9.86 3.47
CA LYS A 125 8.86 -10.61 4.51
C LYS A 125 8.38 -10.33 5.93
N ASN A 126 7.84 -9.15 6.18
CA ASN A 126 7.38 -8.71 7.50
C ASN A 126 5.85 -8.70 7.64
N SER A 127 5.12 -9.25 6.66
CA SER A 127 3.65 -9.28 6.63
C SER A 127 3.02 -7.89 6.81
N VAL A 128 3.63 -6.86 6.24
CA VAL A 128 3.05 -5.50 6.19
C VAL A 128 2.14 -5.44 4.98
N ASP A 129 0.85 -5.23 5.22
CA ASP A 129 -0.20 -5.22 4.20
C ASP A 129 -0.67 -3.78 3.89
N ILE A 130 -0.37 -3.32 2.68
CA ILE A 130 -0.90 -2.11 2.03
C ILE A 130 -2.00 -2.45 1.02
N GLY A 131 -2.57 -3.66 1.10
CA GLY A 131 -3.61 -4.22 0.23
C GLY A 131 -3.06 -5.07 -0.92
N GLN A 132 -1.77 -5.43 -0.90
CA GLN A 132 -1.13 -6.23 -1.94
C GLN A 132 -1.46 -7.72 -1.88
N PHE A 133 -2.10 -8.17 -0.80
CA PHE A 133 -2.50 -9.57 -0.57
C PHE A 133 -4.00 -9.81 -0.84
#